data_AF-E1RG76-F1
#
_entry.id   AF-E1RG76-F1
#
_cell.length_a   1.000
_cell.length_b   1.000
_cell.length_c   1.000
_cell.angle_alpha   90.00
_cell.angle_beta   90.00
_cell.angle_gamma   90.00
#
_symmetry.space_group_name_H-M   'P 1'
#
loop_
_entity.id
_entity.type
_entity.pdbx_description
1 polymer ?
#
loop_
_entity_poly.entity_id
_entity_poly.type
_entity_poly.pdbx_seq_one_letter_code
_entity_poly.pdbx_strand_id
1 'polypeptide(L)'
;MMVLRDRREGVSVIIGTLLLILITVIAAAALAIMVSEFEKEEMERQAHVSAVENEDLRIVSIELENNRSDWLSFLENENFTQWNITVWDNTTWNNWSRISFDVSNMDIKDSKVIAVKINDDYAFTFYDEEGNSYDKDHPLLVEGTKTASINVSFLSSFKYNPKYVPEDETVKIVLISRYYNTFDKNFKSPVPSIDYTIETEDLLVADQLVLVLDGKQSFDEDGSVVDYLWTVEDWTNGSSCTNSTYTTSEVRIPLTSEGPFKVWLKVADNDGLTGESPEPVVIPKNSLYTPPMYIEVSGADSSFYVYVKNINGDGISDQPVTAALIDGNVSLSKWFGITDEYGKVEFNKNSGIGAIRLSSGKLAPQFYYFES
;
A
#
# COMPACT_ATOMS: atom_id res chain seq x y z
N MET A 1 -89.74 62.91 -36.81
CA MET A 1 -88.40 62.36 -37.16
C MET A 1 -87.41 62.49 -35.99
N MET A 2 -87.84 62.21 -34.74
CA MET A 2 -87.03 62.48 -33.52
C MET A 2 -87.24 61.42 -32.43
N VAL A 3 -87.49 60.15 -32.81
CA VAL A 3 -87.64 59.02 -31.87
C VAL A 3 -86.70 57.85 -32.23
N LEU A 4 -85.92 57.96 -33.31
CA LEU A 4 -84.98 56.92 -33.76
C LEU A 4 -83.50 57.24 -33.47
N ARG A 5 -83.19 58.43 -32.92
CA ARG A 5 -81.81 58.85 -32.62
C ARG A 5 -81.33 58.38 -31.24
N ASP A 6 -82.23 58.33 -30.26
CA ASP A 6 -81.92 58.00 -28.85
C ASP A 6 -81.61 56.50 -28.61
N ARG A 7 -82.26 55.60 -29.37
CA ARG A 7 -81.93 54.15 -29.33
C ARG A 7 -80.60 53.78 -29.98
N ARG A 8 -80.04 54.61 -30.86
CA ARG A 8 -78.74 54.34 -31.50
C ARG A 8 -77.56 54.73 -30.60
N GLU A 9 -77.71 55.74 -29.76
CA GLU A 9 -76.68 56.15 -28.80
C GLU A 9 -76.53 55.13 -27.66
N GLY A 10 -77.63 54.62 -27.09
CA GLY A 10 -77.56 53.55 -26.08
C GLY A 10 -76.92 52.25 -26.58
N VAL A 11 -77.20 51.85 -27.83
CA VAL A 11 -76.58 50.67 -28.45
C VAL A 11 -75.09 50.89 -28.74
N SER A 12 -74.69 52.10 -29.14
CA SER A 12 -73.27 52.45 -29.34
C SER A 12 -72.47 52.46 -28.04
N VAL A 13 -73.06 52.93 -26.93
CA VAL A 13 -72.43 52.90 -25.61
C VAL A 13 -72.28 51.46 -25.12
N ILE A 14 -73.32 50.63 -25.25
CA ILE A 14 -73.27 49.21 -24.87
C ILE A 14 -72.21 48.46 -25.68
N ILE A 15 -72.20 48.63 -27.01
CA ILE A 15 -71.19 48.01 -27.88
C ILE A 15 -69.79 48.53 -27.53
N GLY A 16 -69.61 49.83 -27.30
CA GLY A 16 -68.33 50.42 -26.90
C GLY A 16 -67.81 49.89 -25.57
N THR A 17 -68.68 49.74 -24.57
CA THR A 17 -68.32 49.16 -23.26
C THR A 17 -67.99 47.66 -23.38
N LEU A 18 -68.74 46.89 -24.17
CA LEU A 18 -68.44 45.49 -24.45
C LEU A 18 -67.09 45.32 -25.17
N LEU A 19 -66.80 46.18 -26.14
CA LEU A 19 -65.53 46.17 -26.87
C LEU A 19 -64.35 46.54 -25.96
N LEU A 20 -64.53 47.54 -25.08
CA LEU A 20 -63.52 47.92 -24.09
C LEU A 20 -63.24 46.77 -23.12
N ILE A 21 -64.29 46.15 -22.56
CA ILE A 21 -64.16 44.99 -21.68
C ILE A 21 -63.42 43.86 -22.40
N LEU A 22 -63.81 43.54 -23.63
CA LEU A 22 -63.16 42.49 -24.41
C LEU A 22 -61.67 42.77 -24.63
N ILE A 23 -61.31 43.99 -25.03
CA ILE A 23 -59.90 44.38 -25.23
C ILE A 23 -59.12 44.27 -23.92
N THR A 24 -59.69 44.74 -22.81
CA THR A 24 -59.01 44.69 -21.50
C THR A 24 -58.81 43.25 -21.02
N VAL A 25 -59.77 42.35 -21.25
CA VAL A 25 -59.65 40.94 -20.88
C VAL A 25 -58.60 40.24 -21.75
N ILE A 26 -58.57 40.53 -23.06
CA ILE A 26 -57.54 39.98 -23.96
C ILE A 26 -56.14 40.47 -23.55
N ALA A 27 -55.99 41.76 -23.25
CA ALA A 27 -54.72 42.34 -22.82
C ALA A 27 -54.24 41.75 -21.48
N ALA A 28 -55.15 41.58 -20.51
CA ALA A 28 -54.84 40.97 -19.22
C ALA A 28 -54.45 39.49 -19.36
N ALA A 29 -55.15 38.73 -20.21
CA ALA A 29 -54.81 37.33 -20.48
C ALA A 29 -53.44 37.19 -21.17
N ALA A 30 -53.14 38.06 -22.15
CA ALA A 30 -51.84 38.06 -22.83
C ALA A 30 -50.69 38.38 -21.86
N LEU A 31 -50.88 39.35 -20.96
CA LEU A 31 -49.90 39.68 -19.92
C LEU A 31 -49.69 38.50 -18.96
N ALA A 32 -50.75 37.82 -18.54
CA ALA A 32 -50.65 36.67 -17.65
C ALA A 32 -49.87 35.50 -18.28
N ILE A 33 -50.08 35.23 -19.56
CA ILE A 33 -49.32 34.22 -20.31
C ILE A 33 -47.83 34.62 -20.39
N MET A 34 -47.56 35.87 -20.73
CA MET A 34 -46.18 36.40 -20.79
C MET A 34 -45.46 36.30 -19.44
N VAL A 35 -46.12 36.65 -18.33
CA VAL A 35 -45.54 36.54 -16.98
C VAL A 35 -45.27 35.08 -16.62
N SER A 36 -46.20 34.18 -16.93
CA SER A 36 -46.02 32.74 -16.69
C SER A 36 -44.85 32.15 -17.48
N GLU A 37 -44.70 32.53 -18.76
CA GLU A 37 -43.54 32.13 -19.57
C GLU A 37 -42.24 32.70 -19.00
N PHE A 38 -42.22 33.97 -18.61
CA PHE A 38 -41.04 34.60 -18.02
C PHE A 38 -40.64 33.97 -16.68
N GLU A 39 -41.62 33.66 -15.81
CA GLU A 39 -41.38 32.94 -14.55
C GLU A 39 -40.85 31.53 -14.81
N LYS A 40 -41.37 30.83 -15.81
CA LYS A 40 -40.88 29.52 -16.21
C LYS A 40 -39.44 29.57 -16.70
N GLU A 41 -39.12 30.52 -17.59
CA GLU A 41 -37.77 30.71 -18.11
C GLU A 41 -36.78 31.04 -16.99
N GLU A 42 -37.16 31.92 -16.05
CA GLU A 42 -36.31 32.27 -14.90
C GLU A 42 -36.14 31.08 -13.94
N MET A 43 -37.20 30.30 -13.69
CA MET A 43 -37.10 29.07 -12.90
C MET A 43 -36.18 28.03 -13.55
N GLU A 44 -36.29 27.81 -14.86
CA GLU A 44 -35.42 26.89 -15.59
C GLU A 44 -33.95 27.38 -15.58
N ARG A 45 -33.74 28.68 -15.77
CA ARG A 45 -32.41 29.30 -15.67
C ARG A 45 -31.82 29.15 -14.28
N GLN A 46 -32.58 29.44 -13.23
CA GLN A 46 -32.14 29.27 -11.84
C GLN A 46 -31.88 27.81 -11.49
N ALA A 47 -32.72 26.90 -11.96
CA ALA A 47 -32.51 25.46 -11.76
C ALA A 47 -31.23 24.97 -12.46
N HIS A 48 -30.94 25.49 -13.66
CA HIS A 48 -29.70 25.18 -14.38
C HIS A 48 -28.48 25.75 -13.67
N VAL A 49 -28.48 27.03 -13.30
CA VAL A 49 -27.39 27.65 -12.53
C VAL A 49 -27.16 26.90 -11.22
N SER A 50 -28.23 26.56 -10.51
CA SER A 50 -28.13 25.79 -9.26
C SER A 50 -27.61 24.38 -9.51
N ALA A 51 -27.91 23.75 -10.64
CA ALA A 51 -27.38 22.43 -10.96
C ALA A 51 -25.87 22.51 -11.28
N VAL A 52 -25.42 23.54 -11.99
CA VAL A 52 -24.00 23.75 -12.29
C VAL A 52 -23.21 24.10 -11.02
N GLU A 53 -23.72 25.02 -10.21
CA GLU A 53 -23.01 25.53 -9.02
C GLU A 53 -22.91 24.52 -7.88
N ASN A 54 -23.85 23.58 -7.80
CA ASN A 54 -23.95 22.66 -6.67
C ASN A 54 -23.55 21.22 -7.01
N GLU A 55 -22.85 20.92 -8.12
CA GLU A 55 -22.30 19.56 -8.27
C GLU A 55 -21.09 19.35 -7.36
N ASP A 56 -21.14 18.31 -6.53
CA ASP A 56 -20.07 17.81 -5.66
C ASP A 56 -19.87 16.31 -5.90
N LEU A 57 -19.16 16.01 -7.00
CA LEU A 57 -18.66 14.67 -7.27
C LEU A 57 -17.28 14.49 -6.62
N ARG A 58 -17.09 13.37 -5.93
CA ARG A 58 -15.82 13.04 -5.28
C ARG A 58 -15.29 11.71 -5.74
N ILE A 59 -14.03 11.69 -6.14
CA ILE A 59 -13.29 10.45 -6.39
C ILE A 59 -12.86 9.93 -5.02
N VAL A 60 -13.35 8.77 -4.61
CA VAL A 60 -13.21 8.30 -3.21
C VAL A 60 -12.25 7.13 -3.04
N SER A 61 -12.02 6.34 -4.08
CA SER A 61 -11.12 5.18 -4.06
C SER A 61 -10.31 5.11 -5.35
N ILE A 62 -9.25 4.30 -5.32
CA ILE A 62 -8.51 3.89 -6.51
C ILE A 62 -8.11 2.42 -6.35
N GLU A 63 -8.19 1.68 -7.44
CA GLU A 63 -7.62 0.35 -7.56
C GLU A 63 -6.82 0.30 -8.86
N LEU A 64 -5.56 -0.12 -8.75
CA LEU A 64 -4.64 -0.24 -9.88
C LEU A 64 -4.29 -1.72 -10.07
N GLU A 65 -4.33 -2.18 -11.32
CA GLU A 65 -3.95 -3.54 -11.66
C GLU A 65 -2.75 -3.50 -12.60
N ASN A 66 -1.73 -4.32 -12.33
CA ASN A 66 -0.63 -4.60 -13.26
C ASN A 66 -0.77 -6.04 -13.78
N ASN A 67 -1.31 -6.19 -14.99
CA ASN A 67 -1.40 -7.45 -15.68
C ASN A 67 -0.49 -7.48 -16.91
N ARG A 68 0.68 -8.12 -16.75
CA ARG A 68 1.65 -8.33 -17.84
C ARG A 68 1.07 -9.09 -19.03
N SER A 69 0.16 -10.03 -18.81
CA SER A 69 -0.41 -10.84 -19.89
C SER A 69 -1.24 -9.97 -20.85
N ASP A 70 -1.97 -8.99 -20.31
CA ASP A 70 -2.75 -8.06 -21.10
C ASP A 70 -1.83 -7.21 -21.98
N TRP A 71 -0.73 -6.71 -21.39
CA TRP A 71 0.30 -5.96 -22.12
C TRP A 71 0.94 -6.77 -23.25
N LEU A 72 1.32 -8.03 -23.01
CA LEU A 72 1.88 -8.91 -24.03
C LEU A 72 0.87 -9.17 -25.16
N SER A 73 -0.39 -9.46 -24.81
CA SER A 73 -1.44 -9.73 -25.79
C SER A 73 -1.75 -8.50 -26.67
N PHE A 74 -1.74 -7.30 -26.09
CA PHE A 74 -1.96 -6.07 -26.83
C PHE A 74 -0.84 -5.80 -27.84
N LEU A 75 0.42 -5.95 -27.42
CA LEU A 75 1.59 -5.74 -28.27
C LEU A 75 1.68 -6.75 -29.42
N GLU A 76 1.27 -8.01 -29.19
CA GLU A 76 1.22 -9.05 -30.24
C GLU A 76 0.16 -8.77 -31.31
N ASN A 77 -1.01 -8.24 -30.92
CA ASN A 77 -2.13 -8.00 -31.83
C ASN A 77 -1.94 -6.77 -32.74
N GLU A 78 -1.23 -5.75 -32.26
CA GLU A 78 -1.11 -4.47 -32.96
C GLU A 78 0.03 -4.43 -34.01
N ASN A 79 0.70 -5.56 -34.30
CA ASN A 79 1.80 -5.64 -35.28
C ASN A 79 2.85 -4.52 -35.10
N PHE A 80 3.20 -4.18 -33.85
CA PHE A 80 4.27 -3.23 -33.51
C PHE A 80 5.66 -3.79 -33.86
N THR A 81 5.89 -4.06 -35.14
CA THR A 81 7.18 -4.49 -35.72
C THR A 81 8.11 -3.31 -36.03
N GLN A 82 7.63 -2.07 -35.82
CA GLN A 82 8.38 -0.85 -36.17
C GLN A 82 9.19 -0.25 -35.01
N TRP A 83 8.91 -0.66 -33.78
CA TRP A 83 9.78 -0.39 -32.65
C TRP A 83 10.34 -1.73 -32.23
N ASN A 84 11.67 -1.91 -32.31
CA ASN A 84 12.35 -2.93 -31.53
C ASN A 84 12.16 -2.60 -30.04
N ILE A 85 10.93 -2.71 -29.51
CA ILE A 85 10.70 -3.00 -28.11
C ILE A 85 11.11 -4.46 -27.98
N THR A 86 12.42 -4.67 -27.92
CA THR A 86 12.90 -5.82 -27.20
C THR A 86 12.37 -5.60 -25.79
N VAL A 87 11.46 -6.46 -25.35
CA VAL A 87 11.13 -6.61 -23.92
C VAL A 87 12.45 -7.03 -23.26
N TRP A 88 13.33 -6.06 -23.03
CA TRP A 88 14.63 -6.27 -22.46
C TRP A 88 14.43 -6.39 -20.97
N ASP A 89 14.77 -7.58 -20.50
CA ASP A 89 14.63 -8.09 -19.14
C ASP A 89 13.26 -8.70 -18.81
N ASN A 90 13.33 -9.85 -18.16
CA ASN A 90 12.21 -10.69 -17.80
C ASN A 90 11.77 -10.40 -16.35
N THR A 91 12.02 -9.18 -15.86
CA THR A 91 12.19 -8.93 -14.42
C THR A 91 11.65 -7.58 -13.92
N THR A 92 11.35 -6.58 -14.76
CA THR A 92 10.90 -5.25 -14.28
C THR A 92 9.74 -4.60 -15.07
N TRP A 93 8.68 -5.34 -15.41
CA TRP A 93 7.47 -4.70 -15.96
C TRP A 93 6.59 -4.10 -14.86
N ASN A 94 6.80 -2.81 -14.58
CA ASN A 94 6.13 -2.09 -13.49
C ASN A 94 5.15 -1.03 -14.03
N ASN A 95 4.31 -1.35 -15.02
CA ASN A 95 3.31 -0.41 -15.55
C ASN A 95 1.89 -0.93 -15.33
N TRP A 96 1.00 -0.04 -14.91
CA TRP A 96 -0.41 -0.36 -14.72
C TRP A 96 -1.11 -0.72 -16.04
N SER A 97 -1.96 -1.74 -16.02
CA SER A 97 -2.85 -2.13 -17.11
C SER A 97 -4.29 -1.65 -16.89
N ARG A 98 -4.76 -1.80 -15.65
CA ARG A 98 -6.04 -1.41 -15.05
C ARG A 98 -6.00 -0.12 -14.25
N ILE A 99 -6.94 0.81 -14.42
CA ILE A 99 -7.37 1.65 -13.29
C ILE A 99 -8.89 1.56 -13.10
N SER A 100 -9.29 1.36 -11.86
CA SER A 100 -10.68 1.39 -11.40
C SER A 100 -10.78 2.41 -10.27
N PHE A 101 -11.84 3.20 -10.21
CA PHE A 101 -12.03 4.17 -9.13
C PHE A 101 -13.50 4.48 -8.93
N ASP A 102 -13.87 4.79 -7.70
CA ASP A 102 -15.24 5.13 -7.35
C ASP A 102 -15.48 6.63 -7.33
N VAL A 103 -16.64 7.02 -7.85
CA VAL A 103 -17.13 8.40 -7.85
C VAL A 103 -18.40 8.48 -7.03
N SER A 104 -18.33 9.16 -5.89
CA SER A 104 -19.49 9.41 -5.03
C SER A 104 -20.10 10.77 -5.35
N ASN A 105 -21.42 10.78 -5.55
CA ASN A 105 -22.19 12.01 -5.68
C ASN A 105 -22.69 12.45 -4.30
N MET A 106 -22.16 13.57 -3.80
CA MET A 106 -22.51 14.10 -2.48
C MET A 106 -23.83 14.87 -2.49
N ASP A 107 -24.42 15.10 -3.67
CA ASP A 107 -25.68 15.81 -3.82
C ASP A 107 -26.88 14.88 -3.87
N ILE A 108 -28.05 15.45 -3.65
CA ILE A 108 -29.34 14.75 -3.81
C ILE A 108 -29.78 14.62 -5.27
N LYS A 109 -29.13 15.33 -6.20
CA LYS A 109 -29.48 15.34 -7.62
C LYS A 109 -28.48 14.51 -8.42
N ASP A 110 -28.96 13.89 -9.47
CA ASP A 110 -28.11 13.10 -10.35
C ASP A 110 -27.14 13.99 -11.14
N SER A 111 -25.92 13.47 -11.30
CA SER A 111 -24.88 14.06 -12.13
C SER A 111 -24.53 13.12 -13.28
N LYS A 112 -23.89 13.66 -14.31
CA LYS A 112 -23.47 12.89 -15.46
C LYS A 112 -22.02 13.15 -15.80
N VAL A 113 -21.20 12.11 -15.84
CA VAL A 113 -19.78 12.17 -16.21
C VAL A 113 -19.66 11.99 -17.73
N ILE A 114 -18.98 12.92 -18.40
CA ILE A 114 -18.81 12.93 -19.86
C ILE A 114 -17.39 12.61 -20.30
N ALA A 115 -16.41 12.80 -19.42
CA ALA A 115 -15.01 12.53 -19.74
C ALA A 115 -14.22 12.22 -18.47
N VAL A 116 -13.22 11.37 -18.66
CA VAL A 116 -12.22 11.00 -17.65
C VAL A 116 -10.85 11.30 -18.24
N LYS A 117 -9.98 11.89 -17.44
CA LYS A 117 -8.60 12.18 -17.79
C LYS A 117 -7.68 11.61 -16.72
N ILE A 118 -6.64 10.88 -17.16
CA ILE A 118 -5.62 10.26 -16.29
C ILE A 118 -4.25 10.86 -16.67
N ASN A 119 -3.43 11.31 -15.71
CA ASN A 119 -2.06 11.86 -15.91
C ASN A 119 -1.89 12.63 -17.23
N ASP A 120 -2.73 13.63 -17.47
CA ASP A 120 -2.74 14.49 -18.67
C ASP A 120 -3.46 14.02 -19.94
N ASP A 121 -3.90 12.77 -20.04
CA ASP A 121 -4.56 12.24 -21.24
C ASP A 121 -6.03 11.94 -21.01
N TYR A 122 -6.88 12.34 -21.96
CA TYR A 122 -8.28 11.97 -21.98
C TYR A 122 -8.44 10.50 -22.39
N ALA A 123 -9.15 9.74 -21.56
CA ALA A 123 -9.71 8.47 -22.00
C ALA A 123 -10.74 8.75 -23.09
N PHE A 124 -10.59 8.10 -24.23
CA PHE A 124 -11.56 8.13 -25.31
C PHE A 124 -12.87 7.44 -24.90
N THR A 125 -12.75 6.35 -24.14
CA THR A 125 -13.88 5.63 -23.54
C THR A 125 -13.50 5.11 -22.17
N PHE A 126 -14.48 5.06 -21.27
CA PHE A 126 -14.39 4.50 -19.94
C PHE A 126 -15.61 3.60 -19.69
N TYR A 127 -15.52 2.70 -18.72
CA TYR A 127 -16.51 1.64 -18.52
C TYR A 127 -17.06 1.64 -17.10
N ASP A 128 -18.29 1.15 -16.90
CA ASP A 128 -18.79 0.78 -15.56
C ASP A 128 -18.31 -0.62 -15.15
N GLU A 129 -18.80 -1.13 -14.03
CA GLU A 129 -18.48 -2.49 -13.54
C GLU A 129 -19.02 -3.58 -14.47
N GLU A 130 -20.17 -3.34 -15.11
CA GLU A 130 -20.79 -4.25 -16.06
C GLU A 130 -20.12 -4.26 -17.44
N GLY A 131 -19.18 -3.34 -17.69
CA GLY A 131 -18.44 -3.22 -18.94
C GLY A 131 -19.17 -2.43 -20.03
N ASN A 132 -20.22 -1.68 -19.68
CA ASN A 132 -20.83 -0.73 -20.60
C ASN A 132 -19.89 0.45 -20.84
N SER A 133 -19.75 0.86 -22.09
CA SER A 133 -18.87 1.96 -22.48
C SER A 133 -19.57 3.32 -22.39
N TYR A 134 -18.84 4.31 -21.91
CA TYR A 134 -19.26 5.69 -21.80
C TYR A 134 -18.26 6.62 -22.48
N ASP A 135 -18.78 7.75 -22.96
CA ASP A 135 -18.03 8.79 -23.65
C ASP A 135 -18.77 10.13 -23.53
N LYS A 136 -18.33 11.14 -24.29
CA LYS A 136 -18.96 12.46 -24.29
C LYS A 136 -20.44 12.45 -24.72
N ASP A 137 -20.77 11.59 -25.68
CA ASP A 137 -22.10 11.48 -26.29
C ASP A 137 -23.01 10.52 -25.49
N HIS A 138 -22.41 9.54 -24.80
CA HIS A 138 -23.06 8.57 -23.91
C HIS A 138 -22.52 8.71 -22.48
N PRO A 139 -23.00 9.69 -21.71
CA PRO A 139 -22.43 10.00 -20.42
C PRO A 139 -22.92 9.05 -19.31
N LEU A 140 -22.01 8.73 -18.39
CA LEU A 140 -22.31 7.89 -17.22
C LEU A 140 -23.19 8.65 -16.23
N LEU A 141 -24.29 8.03 -15.78
CA LEU A 141 -25.15 8.56 -14.73
C LEU A 141 -24.56 8.22 -13.36
N VAL A 142 -24.37 9.24 -12.53
CA VAL A 142 -24.05 9.08 -11.10
C VAL A 142 -25.24 9.60 -10.31
N GLU A 143 -26.09 8.69 -9.85
CA GLU A 143 -27.31 9.03 -9.11
C GLU A 143 -26.96 9.83 -7.84
N GLY A 144 -27.85 10.73 -7.44
CA GLY A 144 -27.67 11.50 -6.21
C GLY A 144 -27.48 10.61 -4.99
N THR A 145 -26.53 10.94 -4.11
CA THR A 145 -26.16 10.19 -2.90
C THR A 145 -25.65 8.77 -3.13
N LYS A 146 -25.34 8.42 -4.39
CA LYS A 146 -24.83 7.11 -4.78
C LYS A 146 -23.40 7.22 -5.27
N THR A 147 -22.77 6.05 -5.35
CA THR A 147 -21.45 5.86 -5.90
C THR A 147 -21.56 5.10 -7.20
N ALA A 148 -20.77 5.50 -8.20
CA ALA A 148 -20.60 4.78 -9.45
C ALA A 148 -19.12 4.48 -9.66
N SER A 149 -18.81 3.28 -10.11
CA SER A 149 -17.43 2.84 -10.35
C SER A 149 -17.07 3.05 -11.82
N ILE A 150 -15.86 3.53 -12.05
CA ILE A 150 -15.33 3.82 -13.38
C ILE A 150 -14.07 3.02 -13.61
N ASN A 151 -14.04 2.34 -14.74
CA ASN A 151 -12.94 1.52 -15.22
C ASN A 151 -12.32 2.14 -16.47
N VAL A 152 -11.00 2.27 -16.49
CA VAL A 152 -10.24 2.76 -17.65
C VAL A 152 -9.10 1.78 -17.93
N SER A 153 -8.98 1.35 -19.18
CA SER A 153 -7.86 0.52 -19.61
C SER A 153 -6.71 1.40 -20.09
N PHE A 154 -5.53 1.25 -19.50
CA PHE A 154 -4.32 1.91 -20.00
C PHE A 154 -3.93 1.46 -21.40
N LEU A 155 -4.44 0.31 -21.86
CA LEU A 155 -4.10 -0.28 -23.15
C LEU A 155 -5.01 0.21 -24.27
N SER A 156 -6.33 0.23 -24.03
CA SER A 156 -7.33 0.43 -25.09
C SER A 156 -8.19 1.68 -24.94
N SER A 157 -8.28 2.28 -23.74
CA SER A 157 -9.10 3.49 -23.53
C SER A 157 -8.47 4.74 -24.14
N PHE A 158 -7.22 4.70 -24.61
CA PHE A 158 -6.49 5.84 -25.17
C PHE A 158 -6.29 5.66 -26.68
N LYS A 159 -6.79 6.63 -27.47
CA LYS A 159 -7.05 6.50 -28.91
C LYS A 159 -5.83 6.19 -29.80
N TYR A 160 -4.63 6.64 -29.42
CA TYR A 160 -3.48 6.62 -30.33
C TYR A 160 -2.38 5.67 -29.87
N ASN A 161 -2.17 5.56 -28.57
CA ASN A 161 -1.15 4.69 -27.97
C ASN A 161 -1.64 4.26 -26.59
N PRO A 162 -1.18 3.08 -26.11
CA PRO A 162 -1.34 2.74 -24.71
C PRO A 162 -0.65 3.80 -23.84
N LYS A 163 -1.23 4.05 -22.68
CA LYS A 163 -0.70 4.98 -21.70
C LYS A 163 0.17 4.21 -20.71
N TYR A 164 1.45 4.56 -20.66
CA TYR A 164 2.40 3.96 -19.73
C TYR A 164 2.44 4.78 -18.46
N VAL A 165 2.03 4.19 -17.35
CA VAL A 165 2.10 4.78 -16.00
C VAL A 165 2.82 3.77 -15.10
N PRO A 166 4.05 4.06 -14.67
CA PRO A 166 4.79 3.24 -13.73
C PRO A 166 4.10 3.12 -12.36
N GLU A 167 4.38 2.03 -11.63
CA GLU A 167 3.82 1.79 -10.29
C GLU A 167 4.25 2.82 -9.23
N ASP A 168 5.39 3.49 -9.44
CA ASP A 168 5.92 4.54 -8.58
C ASP A 168 5.48 5.95 -9.00
N GLU A 169 4.74 6.09 -10.11
CA GLU A 169 4.25 7.39 -10.57
C GLU A 169 2.92 7.78 -9.90
N THR A 170 2.78 9.07 -9.56
CA THR A 170 1.50 9.63 -9.12
C THR A 170 0.40 9.45 -10.16
N VAL A 171 -0.78 9.03 -9.73
CA VAL A 171 -1.96 8.91 -10.58
C VAL A 171 -2.92 10.07 -10.30
N LYS A 172 -3.05 10.99 -11.25
CA LYS A 172 -4.04 12.07 -11.24
C LYS A 172 -5.26 11.68 -12.06
N ILE A 173 -6.42 11.61 -11.40
CA ILE A 173 -7.72 11.44 -12.05
C ILE A 173 -8.42 12.79 -12.12
N VAL A 174 -8.99 13.10 -13.28
CA VAL A 174 -9.82 14.29 -13.51
C VAL A 174 -11.12 13.87 -14.20
N LEU A 175 -12.25 14.18 -13.57
CA LEU A 175 -13.59 13.97 -14.09
C LEU A 175 -14.16 15.27 -14.63
N ILE A 176 -14.87 15.18 -15.74
CA ILE A 176 -15.62 16.29 -16.29
C ILE A 176 -17.09 15.91 -16.34
N SER A 177 -17.95 16.72 -15.73
CA SER A 177 -19.39 16.53 -15.76
C SER A 177 -20.02 17.05 -17.04
N ARG A 178 -21.30 16.77 -17.26
CA ARG A 178 -22.08 17.30 -18.37
C ARG A 178 -22.18 18.81 -18.38
N TYR A 179 -22.03 19.43 -17.21
CA TYR A 179 -21.99 20.88 -17.06
C TYR A 179 -20.58 21.46 -17.20
N TYR A 180 -19.59 20.64 -17.58
CA TYR A 180 -18.17 20.99 -17.70
C TYR A 180 -17.51 21.40 -16.38
N ASN A 181 -18.13 21.05 -15.24
CA ASN A 181 -17.44 21.10 -13.95
C ASN A 181 -16.35 20.04 -13.92
N THR A 182 -15.25 20.36 -13.24
CA THR A 182 -14.07 19.50 -13.16
C THR A 182 -13.85 19.08 -11.72
N PHE A 183 -13.63 17.78 -11.51
CA PHE A 183 -13.35 17.19 -10.20
C PHE A 183 -12.07 16.37 -10.31
N ASP A 184 -11.07 16.65 -9.49
CA ASP A 184 -9.79 15.95 -9.53
C ASP A 184 -9.34 15.43 -8.18
N LYS A 185 -8.64 14.29 -8.21
CA LYS A 185 -7.93 13.72 -7.07
C LYS A 185 -6.60 13.17 -7.57
N ASN A 186 -5.55 13.45 -6.81
CA ASN A 186 -4.25 12.82 -6.99
C ASN A 186 -4.17 11.64 -6.03
N PHE A 187 -3.51 10.59 -6.47
CA PHE A 187 -3.20 9.41 -5.69
C PHE A 187 -1.70 9.14 -5.80
N LYS A 188 -1.02 9.08 -4.67
CA LYS A 188 0.42 8.90 -4.55
C LYS A 188 0.70 7.64 -3.76
N SER A 189 1.62 6.83 -4.26
CA SER A 189 2.08 5.68 -3.48
C SER A 189 2.83 6.17 -2.22
N PRO A 190 2.63 5.52 -1.07
CA PRO A 190 3.32 5.88 0.16
C PRO A 190 4.83 5.63 0.05
N VAL A 191 5.64 6.43 0.73
CA VAL A 191 7.10 6.29 0.75
C VAL A 191 7.53 5.57 2.03
N PRO A 192 8.11 4.35 1.95
CA PRO A 192 8.61 3.65 3.11
C PRO A 192 9.89 4.30 3.65
N SER A 193 10.00 4.38 4.97
CA SER A 193 11.22 4.79 5.66
C SER A 193 11.63 3.70 6.64
N ILE A 194 12.83 3.17 6.49
CA ILE A 194 13.39 2.15 7.38
C ILE A 194 14.39 2.81 8.32
N ASP A 195 14.13 2.74 9.62
CA ASP A 195 15.12 2.98 10.68
C ASP A 195 15.34 1.70 11.49
N TYR A 196 16.53 1.57 12.07
CA TYR A 196 16.83 0.43 12.94
C TYR A 196 17.75 0.80 14.10
N THR A 197 17.60 0.08 15.19
CA THR A 197 18.49 0.15 16.36
C THR A 197 18.84 -1.25 16.83
N ILE A 198 20.05 -1.43 17.34
CA ILE A 198 20.45 -2.65 18.04
C ILE A 198 20.43 -2.35 19.53
N GLU A 199 19.58 -3.06 20.25
CA GLU A 199 19.49 -2.98 21.70
C GLU A 199 20.11 -4.21 22.36
N THR A 200 20.38 -4.10 23.67
CA THR A 200 20.87 -5.21 24.48
C THR A 200 19.80 -5.62 25.47
N GLU A 201 19.50 -6.92 25.50
CA GLU A 201 18.59 -7.56 26.44
C GLU A 201 19.40 -8.45 27.39
N ASP A 202 19.24 -8.22 28.71
CA ASP A 202 19.90 -9.02 29.75
C ASP A 202 19.07 -10.28 30.02
N LEU A 203 19.62 -11.45 29.67
CA LEU A 203 19.03 -12.77 29.92
C LEU A 203 19.48 -13.37 31.27
N LEU A 204 20.00 -12.55 32.20
CA LEU A 204 20.60 -12.90 33.50
C LEU A 204 21.93 -13.66 33.41
N VAL A 205 22.08 -14.53 32.41
CA VAL A 205 23.29 -15.35 32.18
C VAL A 205 24.16 -14.82 31.04
N ALA A 206 23.58 -14.03 30.13
CA ALA A 206 24.27 -13.38 29.03
C ALA A 206 23.46 -12.18 28.51
N ASP A 207 24.13 -11.30 27.78
CA ASP A 207 23.52 -10.18 27.06
C ASP A 207 23.24 -10.62 25.62
N GLN A 208 21.98 -10.54 25.16
CA GLN A 208 21.59 -10.78 23.77
C GLN A 208 21.34 -9.46 23.05
N LEU A 209 21.81 -9.35 21.81
CA LEU A 209 21.48 -8.22 20.96
C LEU A 209 20.14 -8.43 20.24
N VAL A 210 19.27 -7.43 20.32
CA VAL A 210 17.92 -7.43 19.74
C VAL A 210 17.85 -6.37 18.65
N LEU A 211 17.37 -6.76 17.46
CA LEU A 211 17.12 -5.83 16.36
C LEU A 211 15.76 -5.17 16.55
N VAL A 212 15.75 -3.84 16.60
CA VAL A 212 14.53 -3.03 16.62
C VAL A 212 14.40 -2.35 15.26
N LEU A 213 13.29 -2.60 14.57
CA LEU A 213 12.95 -1.97 13.30
C LEU A 213 11.85 -0.94 13.55
N ASP A 214 12.02 0.28 13.04
CA ASP A 214 11.03 1.36 13.15
C ASP A 214 10.72 1.92 11.75
N GLY A 215 9.44 1.83 11.38
CA GLY A 215 8.88 2.27 10.11
C GLY A 215 8.01 3.51 10.23
N LYS A 216 7.87 4.09 11.43
CA LYS A 216 6.92 5.19 11.71
C LYS A 216 7.22 6.49 10.94
N GLN A 217 8.42 6.63 10.39
CA GLN A 217 8.77 7.75 9.51
C GLN A 217 8.33 7.54 8.06
N SER A 218 7.72 6.41 7.73
CA SER A 218 7.07 6.21 6.44
C SER A 218 5.96 7.24 6.26
N PHE A 219 5.85 7.79 5.06
CA PHE A 219 5.07 8.99 4.80
C PHE A 219 4.23 8.83 3.55
N ASP A 220 3.01 9.36 3.61
CA ASP A 220 2.11 9.50 2.49
C ASP A 220 1.68 10.97 2.39
N GLU A 221 1.70 11.53 1.17
CA GLU A 221 1.50 12.96 0.94
C GLU A 221 0.02 13.32 0.80
N ASP A 222 -0.81 12.44 0.25
CA ASP A 222 -2.24 12.66 0.04
C ASP A 222 -3.15 11.84 0.97
N GLY A 223 -2.57 10.98 1.80
CA GLY A 223 -3.27 10.22 2.82
C GLY A 223 -2.44 9.92 4.07
N SER A 224 -2.52 8.66 4.50
CA SER A 224 -1.90 8.12 5.70
C SER A 224 -1.52 6.68 5.48
N VAL A 225 -0.33 6.29 5.96
CA VAL A 225 0.11 4.90 5.97
C VAL A 225 -0.68 4.11 7.01
N VAL A 226 -1.35 3.04 6.58
CA VAL A 226 -2.21 2.20 7.43
C VAL A 226 -1.62 0.82 7.69
N ASP A 227 -0.82 0.29 6.76
CA ASP A 227 -0.24 -1.04 6.86
C ASP A 227 1.26 -1.05 6.62
N TYR A 228 1.94 -1.99 7.28
CA TYR A 228 3.38 -2.21 7.22
C TYR A 228 3.64 -3.70 6.96
N LEU A 229 4.63 -4.02 6.14
CA LEU A 229 5.11 -5.37 5.90
C LEU A 229 6.64 -5.34 5.84
N TRP A 230 7.27 -5.77 6.92
CA TRP A 230 8.69 -6.02 6.98
C TRP A 230 9.02 -7.38 6.41
N THR A 231 10.09 -7.45 5.62
CA THR A 231 10.72 -8.72 5.23
C THR A 231 12.15 -8.72 5.71
N VAL A 232 12.48 -9.64 6.62
CA VAL A 232 13.83 -9.84 7.13
C VAL A 232 14.39 -11.13 6.56
N GLU A 233 15.42 -11.01 5.74
CA GLU A 233 16.14 -12.13 5.16
C GLU A 233 17.42 -12.40 5.97
N ASP A 234 17.53 -13.59 6.53
CA ASP A 234 18.75 -14.06 7.21
C ASP A 234 19.67 -14.76 6.21
N TRP A 235 20.84 -14.17 5.94
CA TRP A 235 21.84 -14.65 5.00
C TRP A 235 23.03 -15.35 5.68
N THR A 236 22.87 -15.86 6.91
CA THR A 236 23.93 -16.57 7.65
C THR A 236 24.52 -17.75 6.85
N ASN A 237 23.70 -18.44 6.05
CA ASN A 237 24.14 -19.58 5.22
C ASN A 237 24.71 -19.17 3.85
N GLY A 238 24.84 -17.87 3.57
CA GLY A 238 25.46 -17.32 2.37
C GLY A 238 24.65 -17.46 1.09
N SER A 239 24.41 -18.68 0.60
CA SER A 239 23.73 -18.91 -0.70
C SER A 239 22.21 -19.08 -0.59
N SER A 240 21.69 -19.29 0.61
CA SER A 240 20.26 -19.31 0.90
C SER A 240 19.94 -18.35 2.04
N CYS A 241 18.75 -17.75 1.96
CA CYS A 241 18.19 -16.93 3.02
C CYS A 241 16.96 -17.58 3.66
N THR A 242 16.75 -17.29 4.94
CA THR A 242 15.50 -17.60 5.64
C THR A 242 14.71 -16.32 5.82
N ASN A 243 13.45 -16.30 5.37
CA ASN A 243 12.61 -15.10 5.41
C ASN A 243 11.68 -15.12 6.61
N SER A 244 11.62 -13.99 7.32
CA SER A 244 10.63 -13.71 8.36
C SER A 244 9.88 -12.43 8.02
N THR A 245 8.57 -12.39 8.27
CA THR A 245 7.73 -11.23 7.99
C THR A 245 7.04 -10.72 9.25
N TYR A 246 6.84 -9.39 9.30
CA TYR A 246 6.21 -8.72 10.42
C TYR A 246 5.33 -7.57 9.92
N THR A 247 4.19 -7.33 10.56
CA THR A 247 3.15 -6.43 10.02
C THR A 247 2.89 -5.17 10.85
N THR A 248 3.75 -4.86 11.82
CA THR A 248 3.60 -3.68 12.70
C THR A 248 4.57 -2.58 12.31
N SER A 249 4.23 -1.33 12.64
CA SER A 249 5.09 -0.16 12.35
C SER A 249 6.41 -0.17 13.12
N GLU A 250 6.46 -0.85 14.28
CA GLU A 250 7.69 -1.13 15.03
C GLU A 250 7.73 -2.63 15.34
N VAL A 251 8.90 -3.24 15.23
CA VAL A 251 9.12 -4.67 15.49
C VAL A 251 10.40 -4.83 16.31
N ARG A 252 10.34 -5.68 17.34
CA ARG A 252 11.51 -6.14 18.09
C ARG A 252 11.79 -7.60 17.78
N ILE A 253 13.00 -7.90 17.32
CA ILE A 253 13.41 -9.21 16.82
C ILE A 253 14.64 -9.70 17.60
N PRO A 254 14.50 -10.70 18.47
CA PRO A 254 15.66 -11.38 19.03
C PRO A 254 16.32 -12.19 17.91
N LEU A 255 17.57 -11.85 17.59
CA LEU A 255 18.29 -12.49 16.50
C LEU A 255 18.76 -13.88 16.93
N THR A 256 18.51 -14.87 16.06
CA THR A 256 18.80 -16.29 16.35
C THR A 256 20.00 -16.83 15.58
N SER A 257 20.62 -15.99 14.77
CA SER A 257 21.81 -16.29 13.97
C SER A 257 22.73 -15.07 13.95
N GLU A 258 23.97 -15.26 13.49
CA GLU A 258 24.95 -14.18 13.45
C GLU A 258 24.70 -13.21 12.28
N GLY A 259 23.81 -13.53 11.33
CA GLY A 259 23.58 -12.75 10.11
C GLY A 259 24.69 -12.93 9.06
N PRO A 260 24.78 -12.05 8.04
CA PRO A 260 24.12 -10.75 7.93
C PRO A 260 22.61 -10.86 7.64
N PHE A 261 21.88 -9.78 7.91
CA PHE A 261 20.46 -9.67 7.57
C PHE A 261 20.21 -8.60 6.52
N LYS A 262 19.21 -8.80 5.66
CA LYS A 262 18.68 -7.79 4.76
C LYS A 262 17.24 -7.49 5.12
N VAL A 263 16.91 -6.22 5.26
CA VAL A 263 15.59 -5.78 5.71
C VAL A 263 14.94 -4.94 4.63
N TRP A 264 13.75 -5.34 4.21
CA TRP A 264 12.86 -4.60 3.32
C TRP A 264 11.63 -4.13 4.08
N LEU A 265 11.05 -3.02 3.62
CA LEU A 265 9.77 -2.53 4.11
C LEU A 265 8.87 -2.20 2.93
N LYS A 266 7.69 -2.82 2.92
CA LYS A 266 6.55 -2.43 2.09
C LYS A 266 5.49 -1.80 2.98
N VAL A 267 4.95 -0.66 2.56
CA VAL A 267 3.88 0.07 3.25
C VAL A 267 2.67 0.21 2.35
N ALA A 268 1.47 0.29 2.93
CA ALA A 268 0.25 0.62 2.21
C ALA A 268 -0.48 1.80 2.86
N ASP A 269 -1.13 2.62 2.03
CA ASP A 269 -1.90 3.77 2.47
C ASP A 269 -3.40 3.47 2.63
N ASN A 270 -4.17 4.47 3.08
CA ASN A 270 -5.62 4.36 3.24
C ASN A 270 -6.41 4.26 1.92
N ASP A 271 -5.77 4.51 0.79
CA ASP A 271 -6.36 4.38 -0.54
C ASP A 271 -6.00 3.02 -1.20
N GLY A 272 -5.20 2.20 -0.51
CA GLY A 272 -4.81 0.85 -0.94
C GLY A 272 -3.56 0.81 -1.83
N LEU A 273 -2.90 1.96 -2.08
CA LEU A 273 -1.65 1.99 -2.82
C LEU A 273 -0.50 1.53 -1.93
N THR A 274 0.55 0.98 -2.56
CA THR A 274 1.69 0.43 -1.84
C THR A 274 3.00 1.02 -2.34
N GLY A 275 3.96 1.18 -1.43
CA GLY A 275 5.34 1.52 -1.74
C GLY A 275 6.31 0.58 -1.04
N GLU A 276 7.42 0.27 -1.70
CA GLU A 276 8.45 -0.64 -1.20
C GLU A 276 9.83 0.03 -1.23
N SER A 277 10.65 -0.24 -0.21
CA SER A 277 12.01 0.27 -0.15
C SER A 277 12.80 -0.21 -1.38
N PRO A 278 13.49 0.66 -2.13
CA PRO A 278 14.15 0.26 -3.38
C PRO A 278 15.38 -0.65 -3.17
N GLU A 279 16.01 -0.56 -2.00
CA GLU A 279 17.13 -1.39 -1.59
C GLU A 279 16.93 -1.83 -0.14
N PRO A 280 17.47 -3.00 0.25
CA PRO A 280 17.37 -3.45 1.62
C PRO A 280 18.37 -2.71 2.52
N VAL A 281 17.98 -2.50 3.77
CA VAL A 281 18.93 -2.14 4.81
C VAL A 281 19.73 -3.39 5.21
N VAL A 282 21.05 -3.30 5.15
CA VAL A 282 21.95 -4.41 5.49
C VAL A 282 22.39 -4.30 6.95
N ILE A 283 22.03 -5.29 7.75
CA ILE A 283 22.50 -5.45 9.12
C ILE A 283 23.72 -6.39 9.11
N PRO A 284 24.91 -5.91 9.50
CA PRO A 284 26.14 -6.69 9.39
C PRO A 284 26.13 -7.88 10.35
N LYS A 285 26.91 -8.91 9.98
CA LYS A 285 27.14 -10.08 10.81
C LYS A 285 27.70 -9.69 12.18
N ASN A 286 27.17 -10.25 13.28
CA ASN A 286 27.68 -10.05 14.64
C ASN A 286 27.48 -11.31 15.50
N SER A 287 28.54 -11.80 16.12
CA SER A 287 28.49 -12.97 17.01
C SER A 287 27.72 -12.72 18.30
N LEU A 288 27.53 -11.46 18.70
CA LEU A 288 26.75 -11.09 19.88
C LEU A 288 25.22 -11.23 19.68
N TYR A 289 24.76 -11.49 18.46
CA TYR A 289 23.35 -11.84 18.22
C TYR A 289 22.98 -13.20 18.84
N THR A 290 23.93 -14.14 18.89
CA THR A 290 23.76 -15.46 19.49
C THR A 290 24.77 -15.66 20.63
N PRO A 291 24.56 -15.02 21.79
CA PRO A 291 25.51 -15.11 22.89
C PRO A 291 25.60 -16.54 23.46
N PRO A 292 26.74 -16.91 24.06
CA PRO A 292 26.88 -18.19 24.74
C PRO A 292 26.00 -18.21 26.00
N MET A 293 25.23 -19.29 26.20
CA MET A 293 24.21 -19.40 27.26
C MET A 293 24.51 -20.50 28.26
N TYR A 294 25.05 -21.63 27.82
CA TYR A 294 25.39 -22.75 28.70
C TYR A 294 26.55 -23.57 28.16
N ILE A 295 27.10 -24.42 29.04
CA ILE A 295 28.05 -25.46 28.67
C ILE A 295 27.46 -26.85 28.88
N GLU A 296 27.75 -27.75 27.96
CA GLU A 296 27.34 -29.16 27.98
C GLU A 296 28.55 -30.07 27.85
N VAL A 297 28.55 -31.20 28.55
CA VAL A 297 29.65 -32.17 28.51
C VAL A 297 29.13 -33.50 27.99
N SER A 298 29.83 -34.09 27.03
CA SER A 298 29.47 -35.38 26.44
C SER A 298 30.72 -36.18 26.07
N GLY A 299 30.65 -37.49 26.11
CA GLY A 299 31.76 -38.38 25.77
C GLY A 299 32.07 -39.38 26.88
N ALA A 300 33.24 -40.01 26.78
CA ALA A 300 33.67 -41.08 27.66
C ALA A 300 34.86 -40.66 28.53
N ASP A 301 35.15 -41.48 29.54
CA ASP A 301 36.22 -41.26 30.50
C ASP A 301 37.61 -41.03 29.89
N SER A 302 37.90 -41.63 28.73
CA SER A 302 39.18 -41.45 28.01
C SER A 302 39.22 -40.18 27.17
N SER A 303 38.11 -39.81 26.53
CA SER A 303 37.96 -38.61 25.69
C SER A 303 36.54 -38.07 25.78
N PHE A 304 36.42 -36.81 26.16
CA PHE A 304 35.15 -36.10 26.29
C PHE A 304 35.22 -34.71 25.63
N TYR A 305 34.06 -34.21 25.24
CA TYR A 305 33.86 -32.92 24.61
C TYR A 305 33.11 -32.00 25.56
N VAL A 306 33.52 -30.73 25.57
CA VAL A 306 32.79 -29.65 26.20
C VAL A 306 32.27 -28.73 25.10
N TYR A 307 30.96 -28.54 25.08
CA TYR A 307 30.27 -27.67 24.15
C TYR A 307 29.91 -26.36 24.84
N VAL A 308 30.12 -25.23 24.17
CA VAL A 308 29.53 -23.94 24.55
C VAL A 308 28.41 -23.65 23.56
N LYS A 309 27.19 -23.45 24.06
CA LYS A 309 25.99 -23.37 23.22
C LYS A 309 25.15 -22.12 23.50
N ASN A 310 24.44 -21.64 22.49
CA ASN A 310 23.42 -20.58 22.61
C ASN A 310 22.08 -21.16 23.11
N ILE A 311 21.04 -20.31 23.22
CA ILE A 311 19.70 -20.72 23.66
C ILE A 311 19.01 -21.73 22.73
N ASN A 312 19.36 -21.72 21.44
CA ASN A 312 18.81 -22.64 20.44
C ASN A 312 19.54 -24.00 20.43
N GLY A 313 20.66 -24.10 21.15
CA GLY A 313 21.49 -25.30 21.22
C GLY A 313 22.61 -25.36 20.17
N ASP A 314 22.78 -24.31 19.37
CA ASP A 314 23.87 -24.21 18.40
C ASP A 314 25.19 -23.94 19.12
N GLY A 315 26.27 -24.54 18.60
CA GLY A 315 27.61 -24.35 19.14
C GLY A 315 28.18 -22.96 18.82
N ILE A 316 28.79 -22.32 19.81
CA ILE A 316 29.43 -21.01 19.66
C ILE A 316 30.94 -21.17 19.60
N SER A 317 31.51 -20.75 18.48
CA SER A 317 32.96 -20.79 18.22
C SER A 317 33.73 -19.74 19.02
N ASP A 318 35.05 -19.93 19.11
CA ASP A 318 36.00 -19.00 19.73
C ASP A 318 35.76 -18.73 21.23
N GLN A 319 35.09 -19.64 21.93
CA GLN A 319 34.83 -19.55 23.36
C GLN A 319 35.91 -20.27 24.17
N PRO A 320 36.47 -19.63 25.22
CA PRO A 320 37.49 -20.25 26.06
C PRO A 320 36.86 -21.24 27.05
N VAL A 321 37.32 -22.48 27.03
CA VAL A 321 36.94 -23.52 28.00
C VAL A 321 38.14 -23.90 28.85
N THR A 322 37.97 -23.83 30.17
CA THR A 322 38.99 -24.20 31.16
C THR A 322 38.53 -25.38 32.00
N ALA A 323 39.41 -26.35 32.20
CA ALA A 323 39.28 -27.40 33.18
C ALA A 323 40.12 -27.07 34.42
N ALA A 324 39.61 -27.37 35.61
CA ALA A 324 40.36 -27.26 36.85
C ALA A 324 40.12 -28.49 37.73
N LEU A 325 41.19 -29.04 38.31
CA LEU A 325 41.08 -30.15 39.25
C LEU A 325 40.38 -29.69 40.53
N ILE A 326 39.35 -30.42 40.97
CA ILE A 326 38.65 -30.17 42.22
C ILE A 326 39.04 -31.22 43.26
N ASP A 327 39.11 -32.48 42.85
CA ASP A 327 39.39 -33.62 43.71
C ASP A 327 40.09 -34.75 42.95
N GLY A 328 40.85 -35.57 43.66
CA GLY A 328 41.60 -36.70 43.11
C GLY A 328 42.91 -36.32 42.42
N ASN A 329 43.32 -37.13 41.44
CA ASN A 329 44.63 -37.02 40.76
C ASN A 329 44.54 -37.09 39.23
N VAL A 330 43.44 -36.58 38.66
CA VAL A 330 43.18 -36.60 37.21
C VAL A 330 44.26 -35.82 36.46
N SER A 331 44.79 -36.44 35.40
CA SER A 331 45.72 -35.84 34.45
C SER A 331 45.07 -35.76 33.08
N LEU A 332 44.92 -34.54 32.55
CA LEU A 332 44.40 -34.28 31.21
C LEU A 332 45.54 -33.91 30.24
N SER A 333 45.33 -34.18 28.95
CA SER A 333 46.26 -33.78 27.87
C SER A 333 46.42 -32.26 27.76
N LYS A 334 45.38 -31.51 28.14
CA LYS A 334 45.36 -30.05 28.25
C LYS A 334 44.33 -29.63 29.30
N TRP A 335 44.50 -28.43 29.85
CA TRP A 335 43.57 -27.85 30.84
C TRP A 335 42.81 -26.62 30.30
N PHE A 336 43.08 -26.25 29.05
CA PHE A 336 42.49 -25.11 28.37
C PHE A 336 42.29 -25.46 26.89
N GLY A 337 41.22 -24.94 26.29
CA GLY A 337 41.00 -24.97 24.86
C GLY A 337 40.03 -23.88 24.41
N ILE A 338 39.96 -23.68 23.10
CA ILE A 338 39.04 -22.75 22.45
C ILE A 338 38.10 -23.58 21.59
N THR A 339 36.80 -23.27 21.62
CA THR A 339 35.79 -23.99 20.83
C THR A 339 36.01 -23.81 19.33
N ASP A 340 35.82 -24.89 18.56
CA ASP A 340 35.84 -24.84 17.10
C ASP A 340 34.53 -24.29 16.50
N GLU A 341 34.36 -24.40 15.18
CA GLU A 341 33.16 -23.94 14.45
C GLU A 341 31.84 -24.58 14.92
N TYR A 342 31.90 -25.72 15.63
CA TYR A 342 30.75 -26.41 16.21
C TYR A 342 30.59 -26.15 17.71
N GLY A 343 31.33 -25.17 18.25
CA GLY A 343 31.28 -24.83 19.65
C GLY A 343 31.87 -25.88 20.58
N LYS A 344 32.73 -26.79 20.11
CA LYS A 344 33.27 -27.91 20.93
C LYS A 344 34.77 -27.79 21.23
N VAL A 345 35.17 -28.29 22.40
CA VAL A 345 36.57 -28.54 22.79
C VAL A 345 36.70 -29.98 23.28
N GLU A 346 37.60 -30.75 22.67
CA GLU A 346 37.94 -32.10 23.12
C GLU A 346 38.98 -32.07 24.25
N PHE A 347 38.79 -32.88 25.29
CA PHE A 347 39.75 -33.15 26.35
C PHE A 347 40.01 -34.66 26.46
N ASN A 348 41.28 -35.05 26.61
CA ASN A 348 41.67 -36.45 26.74
C ASN A 348 42.23 -36.71 28.14
N LYS A 349 41.74 -37.75 28.82
CA LYS A 349 42.28 -38.21 30.11
C LYS A 349 43.50 -39.08 29.87
N ASN A 350 44.63 -38.69 30.45
CA ASN A 350 45.85 -39.50 30.45
C ASN A 350 45.81 -40.56 31.55
N SER A 351 45.39 -40.18 32.76
CA SER A 351 45.32 -41.07 33.93
C SER A 351 44.56 -40.41 35.10
N GLY A 352 44.30 -41.19 36.16
CA GLY A 352 43.74 -40.70 37.42
C GLY A 352 42.22 -40.85 37.53
N ILE A 353 41.75 -40.67 38.76
CA ILE A 353 40.33 -40.74 39.18
C ILE A 353 40.08 -39.46 39.99
N GLY A 354 38.89 -38.89 39.89
CA GLY A 354 38.53 -37.67 40.60
C GLY A 354 37.53 -36.80 39.86
N ALA A 355 37.44 -35.53 40.25
CA ALA A 355 36.47 -34.58 39.72
C ALA A 355 37.17 -33.33 39.18
N ILE A 356 36.68 -32.84 38.04
CA ILE A 356 37.10 -31.58 37.44
C ILE A 356 35.93 -30.60 37.33
N ARG A 357 36.25 -29.31 37.43
CA ARG A 357 35.36 -28.20 37.10
C ARG A 357 35.63 -27.76 35.68
N LEU A 358 34.58 -27.64 34.88
CA LEU A 358 34.61 -27.09 33.54
C LEU A 358 33.94 -25.71 33.58
N SER A 359 34.54 -24.72 32.94
CA SER A 359 34.05 -23.34 32.98
C SER A 359 34.37 -22.61 31.67
N SER A 360 33.47 -21.73 31.25
CA SER A 360 33.63 -20.81 30.11
C SER A 360 33.03 -19.46 30.46
N GLY A 361 33.83 -18.39 30.41
CA GLY A 361 33.39 -17.04 30.73
C GLY A 361 32.64 -16.92 32.07
N LYS A 362 31.44 -16.31 32.03
CA LYS A 362 30.53 -16.17 33.18
C LYS A 362 29.48 -17.29 33.28
N LEU A 363 29.54 -18.30 32.40
CA LEU A 363 28.54 -19.35 32.35
C LEU A 363 28.58 -20.23 33.59
N ALA A 364 27.44 -20.85 33.92
CA ALA A 364 27.35 -21.82 34.99
C ALA A 364 28.36 -22.97 34.74
N PRO A 365 29.24 -23.28 35.70
CA PRO A 365 30.23 -24.33 35.54
C PRO A 365 29.58 -25.71 35.54
N GLN A 366 30.21 -26.66 34.87
CA GLN A 366 29.83 -28.07 34.89
C GLN A 366 30.88 -28.89 35.63
N PHE A 367 30.44 -29.98 36.26
CA PHE A 367 31.30 -30.88 37.00
C PHE A 367 31.35 -32.22 36.28
N TYR A 368 32.55 -32.72 36.03
CA TYR A 368 32.76 -34.01 35.38
C TYR A 368 33.55 -34.92 36.32
N TYR A 369 33.06 -36.15 36.50
CA TYR A 369 33.58 -37.13 37.43
C TYR A 369 34.15 -38.30 36.64
N PHE A 370 35.40 -38.65 36.93
CA PHE A 370 36.06 -39.81 36.38
C PHE A 370 36.02 -40.92 37.41
N GLU A 371 35.37 -42.03 37.06
CA GLU A 371 35.27 -43.22 37.91
C GLU A 371 36.30 -44.28 37.49
N SER A 372 36.49 -45.30 38.34
CA SER A 372 37.53 -46.33 38.19
C SER A 372 37.25 -47.33 37.08
#